data_AF-A0A6I5X168-F1
#
_entry.id   AF-A0A6I5X168-F1
#
_cell.length_a   1.000
_cell.length_b   1.000
_cell.length_c   1.000
_cell.angle_alpha   90.00
_cell.angle_beta   90.00
_cell.angle_gamma   90.00
#
_symmetry.space_group_name_H-M   'P 1'
#
loop_
_entity.id
_entity.type
_entity.pdbx_description
1 polymer ?
#
loop_
_entity_poly.entity_id
_entity_poly.type
_entity_poly.pdbx_seq_one_letter_code
_entity_poly.pdbx_strand_id
1 'polypeptide(L)'
;MLADRMPAQDLRVGATFTFERGSNVRAAIGDAARTIATMPANFIRFPNSDRRVFEIRKVRPQRSAATLELSLETLSDWGSLRVPGHIWRALSRLGVWVEPVLVSEWGRLVRGYADRMGGLVPADAIDRQLAWEEPVRSTSMGKEASQRLAAGGTSLRCVWTGVPLSSSQLDIDHCFPLGRVAMRRPLEPGPKPQAGEPAPKRGSHA
;
A
#
# COMPACT_ATOMS: atom_id res chain seq x y z
N MET A 1 0.09 -9.85 25.99
CA MET A 1 1.50 -9.92 25.55
C MET A 1 1.53 -10.77 24.30
N LEU A 2 1.73 -10.20 23.11
CA LEU A 2 2.00 -10.96 21.89
C LEU A 2 3.43 -11.48 22.01
N ALA A 3 3.60 -12.60 22.74
CA ALA A 3 4.90 -13.22 22.99
C ALA A 3 5.48 -13.92 21.75
N ASP A 4 4.67 -14.07 20.71
CA ASP A 4 5.07 -14.62 19.43
C ASP A 4 5.21 -13.46 18.44
N ARG A 5 6.46 -13.11 18.09
CA ARG A 5 6.72 -12.07 17.09
C ARG A 5 6.31 -12.61 15.73
N MET A 6 5.08 -12.33 15.31
CA MET A 6 4.70 -12.54 13.91
C MET A 6 5.52 -11.57 13.04
N PRO A 7 6.33 -12.06 12.08
CA PRO A 7 6.97 -11.20 11.11
C PRO A 7 5.89 -10.51 10.26
N ALA A 8 6.16 -9.27 9.83
CA ALA A 8 5.18 -8.46 9.11
C ALA A 8 4.65 -9.14 7.82
N GLN A 9 5.47 -9.99 7.21
CA GLN A 9 5.13 -10.79 6.03
C GLN A 9 4.00 -11.79 6.23
N ASP A 10 3.72 -12.19 7.48
CA ASP A 10 2.65 -13.14 7.80
C ASP A 10 1.26 -12.48 7.72
N LEU A 11 1.18 -11.14 7.81
CA LEU A 11 -0.07 -10.37 7.65
C LEU A 11 -0.42 -10.06 6.18
N ARG A 12 0.10 -10.84 5.24
CA ARG A 12 -0.17 -10.65 3.80
C ARG A 12 -1.62 -10.94 3.43
N VAL A 13 -2.08 -10.31 2.36
CA VAL A 13 -3.39 -10.63 1.74
C VAL A 13 -3.42 -12.12 1.36
N GLY A 14 -4.52 -12.79 1.70
CA GLY A 14 -4.71 -14.24 1.55
C GLY A 14 -4.08 -15.09 2.67
N ALA A 15 -3.50 -14.49 3.71
CA ALA A 15 -3.10 -15.21 4.91
C ALA A 15 -4.34 -15.64 5.71
N THR A 16 -4.28 -16.84 6.29
CA THR A 16 -5.36 -17.43 7.06
C THR A 16 -4.94 -17.66 8.51
N PHE A 17 -5.77 -17.22 9.44
CA PHE A 17 -5.58 -17.34 10.88
C PHE A 17 -6.76 -18.08 11.50
N THR A 18 -6.48 -18.95 12.45
CA THR A 18 -7.50 -19.74 13.14
C THR A 18 -7.53 -19.44 14.64
N PHE A 19 -8.65 -19.79 15.27
CA PHE A 19 -8.80 -19.75 16.73
C PHE A 19 -8.47 -18.37 17.33
N GLU A 20 -7.73 -18.37 18.44
CA GLU A 20 -7.36 -17.16 19.19
C GLU A 20 -6.57 -16.16 18.33
N ARG A 21 -5.65 -16.65 17.48
CA ARG A 21 -4.87 -15.78 16.59
C ARG A 21 -5.77 -15.01 15.62
N GLY A 22 -6.74 -15.69 15.01
CA GLY A 22 -7.71 -15.04 14.12
C GLY A 22 -8.52 -13.95 14.84
N SER A 23 -8.93 -14.21 16.08
CA SER A 23 -9.63 -13.22 16.92
C SER A 23 -8.74 -12.00 17.23
N ASN A 24 -7.50 -12.25 17.64
CA ASN A 24 -6.54 -11.19 18.00
C ASN A 24 -6.18 -10.31 16.80
N VAL A 25 -5.93 -10.91 15.63
CA VAL A 25 -5.65 -10.15 14.39
C VAL A 25 -6.88 -9.34 13.98
N ARG A 26 -8.08 -9.92 14.06
CA ARG A 26 -9.33 -9.22 13.73
C ARG A 26 -9.56 -8.00 14.63
N ALA A 27 -9.34 -8.17 15.94
CA ALA A 27 -9.46 -7.09 16.92
C ALA A 27 -8.42 -5.99 16.64
N ALA A 28 -7.16 -6.36 16.42
CA ALA A 28 -6.09 -5.41 16.13
C ALA A 28 -6.36 -4.57 14.86
N ILE A 29 -6.82 -5.20 13.78
CA ILE A 29 -7.22 -4.49 12.55
C ILE A 29 -8.41 -3.56 12.84
N GLY A 30 -9.38 -4.02 13.63
CA GLY A 30 -10.53 -3.22 14.04
C GLY A 30 -10.15 -1.97 14.83
N ASP A 31 -9.23 -2.11 15.77
CA ASP A 31 -8.73 -1.00 16.58
C ASP A 31 -7.90 -0.03 15.75
N ALA A 32 -7.06 -0.53 14.84
CA ALA A 32 -6.31 0.30 13.89
C ALA A 32 -7.25 1.09 12.97
N ALA A 33 -8.22 0.43 12.33
CA ALA A 33 -9.20 1.06 11.45
C ALA A 33 -10.03 2.12 12.20
N ARG A 34 -10.47 1.81 13.43
CA ARG A 34 -11.17 2.77 14.28
C ARG A 34 -10.28 3.98 14.58
N THR A 35 -9.05 3.75 15.01
CA THR A 35 -8.09 4.81 15.35
C THR A 35 -7.82 5.72 14.16
N ILE A 36 -7.56 5.17 12.97
CA ILE A 36 -7.36 5.95 11.75
C ILE A 36 -8.60 6.81 11.46
N ALA A 37 -9.80 6.22 11.57
CA ALA A 37 -11.06 6.85 11.24
C ALA A 37 -11.51 7.92 12.25
N THR A 38 -11.20 7.76 13.53
CA THR A 38 -11.55 8.73 14.59
C THR A 38 -10.46 9.77 14.80
N MET A 39 -9.21 9.43 14.48
CA MET A 39 -8.06 10.34 14.55
C MET A 39 -7.65 10.85 13.17
N PRO A 40 -6.45 10.60 12.61
CA PRO A 40 -5.90 11.51 11.60
C PRO A 40 -6.88 11.78 10.44
N ALA A 41 -7.64 10.79 9.97
CA ALA A 41 -8.62 11.00 8.90
C ALA A 41 -9.78 11.96 9.27
N ASN A 42 -10.17 12.02 10.54
CA ASN A 42 -11.19 12.92 11.07
C ASN A 42 -10.70 14.37 11.20
N PHE A 43 -9.41 14.56 11.52
CA PHE A 43 -8.84 15.87 11.86
C PHE A 43 -7.99 16.49 10.75
N ILE A 44 -7.53 15.73 9.75
CA ILE A 44 -6.84 16.27 8.59
C ILE A 44 -7.88 16.89 7.65
N ARG A 45 -7.87 18.22 7.56
CA ARG A 45 -8.80 19.03 6.77
C ARG A 45 -8.06 19.86 5.74
N PHE A 46 -8.77 20.25 4.68
CA PHE A 46 -8.21 21.20 3.71
C PHE A 46 -7.99 22.57 4.39
N PRO A 47 -6.96 23.33 4.00
CA PRO A 47 -6.72 24.67 4.53
C PRO A 47 -7.97 25.54 4.41
N ASN A 48 -8.26 26.32 5.46
CA ASN A 48 -9.40 27.23 5.51
C ASN A 48 -10.76 26.56 5.24
N SER A 49 -10.91 25.28 5.60
CA SER A 49 -12.15 24.53 5.37
C SER A 49 -12.39 23.49 6.46
N ASP A 50 -13.67 23.27 6.76
CA ASP A 50 -14.08 22.10 7.56
C ASP A 50 -14.08 20.80 6.74
N ARG A 51 -13.79 20.84 5.44
CA ARG A 51 -13.80 19.62 4.63
C ARG A 51 -12.60 18.73 4.97
N ARG A 52 -12.89 17.51 5.39
CA ARG A 52 -11.88 16.47 5.63
C ARG A 52 -11.18 16.10 4.32
N VAL A 53 -9.88 15.84 4.39
CA VAL A 53 -9.09 15.39 3.24
C VAL A 53 -9.42 13.95 2.87
N PHE A 54 -9.63 13.09 3.87
CA PHE A 54 -9.92 11.67 3.68
C PHE A 54 -11.40 11.38 3.90
N GLU A 55 -12.01 10.64 2.98
CA GLU A 55 -13.37 10.14 3.14
C GLU A 55 -13.33 8.74 3.74
N ILE A 56 -14.06 8.55 4.85
CA ILE A 56 -14.16 7.25 5.52
C ILE A 56 -15.55 6.70 5.34
N ARG A 57 -15.62 5.47 4.81
CA ARG A 57 -16.83 4.64 4.87
C ARG A 57 -16.60 3.60 5.97
N LYS A 58 -17.34 3.71 7.07
CA LYS A 58 -17.33 2.70 8.13
C LYS A 58 -18.32 1.59 7.77
N VAL A 59 -17.91 0.36 7.96
CA VAL A 59 -18.81 -0.81 7.87
C VAL A 59 -18.91 -1.40 9.27
N ARG A 60 -20.11 -1.88 9.63
CA ARG A 60 -20.30 -2.58 10.91
C ARG A 60 -19.76 -3.99 10.73
N PRO A 61 -18.74 -4.42 11.50
CA PRO A 61 -18.16 -5.74 11.31
C PRO A 61 -19.22 -6.83 11.53
N GLN A 62 -19.24 -7.81 10.63
CA GLN A 62 -20.06 -9.02 10.75
C GLN A 62 -19.55 -9.91 11.91
N ARG A 63 -20.41 -10.80 12.42
CA ARG A 63 -20.04 -11.76 13.48
C ARG A 63 -18.84 -12.60 13.06
N SER A 64 -17.96 -12.88 14.01
CA SER A 64 -16.70 -13.59 13.75
C SER A 64 -16.92 -15.03 13.30
N ALA A 65 -16.37 -15.38 12.14
CA ALA A 65 -16.09 -16.77 11.79
C ALA A 65 -14.90 -17.30 12.63
N ALA A 66 -14.83 -18.62 12.84
CA ALA A 66 -13.74 -19.29 13.57
C ALA A 66 -12.35 -19.15 12.87
N THR A 67 -12.38 -18.79 11.59
CA THR A 67 -11.22 -18.58 10.74
C THR A 67 -11.28 -17.16 10.16
N LEU A 68 -10.14 -16.50 10.12
CA LEU A 68 -9.94 -15.20 9.48
C LEU A 68 -9.02 -15.38 8.27
N GLU A 69 -9.55 -15.20 7.06
CA GLU A 69 -8.73 -15.00 5.86
C GLU A 69 -8.62 -13.50 5.58
N LEU A 70 -7.41 -12.99 5.38
CA LEU A 70 -7.14 -11.60 4.98
C LEU A 70 -7.40 -11.40 3.47
N SER A 71 -8.62 -11.67 3.03
CA SER A 71 -9.06 -11.43 1.65
C SER A 71 -9.54 -9.98 1.47
N LEU A 72 -9.70 -9.53 0.23
CA LEU A 72 -10.28 -8.21 -0.05
C LEU A 72 -11.71 -8.08 0.50
N GLU A 73 -12.49 -9.16 0.43
CA GLU A 73 -13.84 -9.23 0.97
C GLU A 73 -13.82 -9.02 2.48
N THR A 74 -13.05 -9.83 3.21
CA THR A 74 -12.92 -9.70 4.66
C THR A 74 -12.38 -8.33 5.06
N LEU A 75 -11.35 -7.83 4.38
CA LEU A 75 -10.76 -6.50 4.66
C LEU A 75 -11.76 -5.36 4.45
N SER A 76 -12.72 -5.53 3.54
CA SER A 76 -13.76 -4.54 3.28
C SER A 76 -14.79 -4.43 4.42
N ASP A 77 -14.87 -5.42 5.32
CA ASP A 77 -15.76 -5.40 6.50
C ASP A 77 -15.40 -4.32 7.52
N TRP A 78 -14.14 -3.87 7.53
CA TRP A 78 -13.72 -2.75 8.38
C TRP A 78 -14.01 -1.39 7.73
N GLY A 79 -14.38 -1.37 6.45
CA GLY A 79 -14.71 -0.19 5.69
C GLY A 79 -13.64 0.21 4.68
N SER A 80 -13.66 1.47 4.28
CA SER A 80 -12.73 2.00 3.27
C SER A 80 -12.35 3.45 3.56
N LEU A 81 -11.09 3.79 3.27
CA LEU A 81 -10.57 5.15 3.28
C LEU A 81 -10.26 5.58 1.84
N ARG A 82 -10.80 6.72 1.41
CA ARG A 82 -10.48 7.30 0.09
C ARG A 82 -9.41 8.37 0.23
N VAL A 83 -8.36 8.24 -0.59
CA VAL A 83 -7.27 9.21 -0.70
C VAL A 83 -7.48 10.03 -1.97
N PRO A 84 -7.54 11.37 -1.90
CA PRO A 84 -7.61 12.20 -3.10
C PRO A 84 -6.40 11.97 -4.01
N GLY A 85 -6.62 11.86 -5.32
CA GLY A 85 -5.57 11.50 -6.27
C GLY A 85 -4.35 12.44 -6.28
N HIS A 86 -4.53 13.73 -5.95
CA HIS A 86 -3.41 14.66 -5.83
C HIS A 86 -2.55 14.41 -4.59
N ILE A 87 -3.16 14.05 -3.46
CA ILE A 87 -2.46 13.65 -2.23
C ILE A 87 -1.71 12.35 -2.49
N TRP A 88 -2.37 11.38 -3.13
CA TRP A 88 -1.76 10.13 -3.54
C TRP A 88 -0.48 10.34 -4.36
N ARG A 89 -0.56 11.15 -5.42
CA ARG A 89 0.61 11.49 -6.25
C ARG A 89 1.72 12.18 -5.47
N ALA A 90 1.38 13.05 -4.52
CA ALA A 90 2.35 13.73 -3.67
C ALA A 90 3.07 12.71 -2.75
N LEU A 91 2.33 11.84 -2.07
CA LEU A 91 2.89 10.76 -1.27
C LEU A 91 3.78 9.83 -2.11
N SER A 92 3.40 9.53 -3.35
CA SER A 92 4.21 8.72 -4.25
C SER A 92 5.54 9.37 -4.65
N ARG A 93 5.55 10.68 -4.85
CA ARG A 93 6.78 11.42 -5.19
C ARG A 93 7.69 11.64 -3.99
N LEU A 94 7.10 11.83 -2.82
CA LEU A 94 7.83 12.13 -1.58
C LEU A 94 8.18 10.87 -0.77
N GLY A 95 7.80 9.68 -1.23
CA GLY A 95 7.91 8.42 -0.49
C GLY A 95 9.28 8.15 0.13
N VAL A 96 10.38 8.49 -0.56
CA VAL A 96 11.75 8.33 -0.05
C VAL A 96 12.03 9.09 1.25
N TRP A 97 11.29 10.17 1.51
CA TRP A 97 11.40 10.96 2.74
C TRP A 97 10.39 10.55 3.79
N VAL A 98 9.36 9.79 3.43
CA VAL A 98 8.28 9.47 4.35
C VAL A 98 8.74 8.47 5.41
N GLU A 99 9.54 7.47 5.06
CA GLU A 99 10.05 6.49 6.03
C GLU A 99 10.84 7.14 7.18
N PRO A 100 11.95 7.87 6.94
CA PRO A 100 12.73 8.43 8.04
C PRO A 100 11.93 9.45 8.87
N VAL A 101 11.04 10.21 8.22
CA VAL A 101 10.17 11.17 8.92
C VAL A 101 9.14 10.45 9.78
N LEU A 102 8.51 9.38 9.28
CA LEU A 102 7.53 8.62 10.04
C LEU A 102 8.17 7.93 11.23
N VAL A 103 9.29 7.23 11.05
CA VAL A 103 9.99 6.54 12.15
C VAL A 103 10.40 7.54 13.23
N SER A 104 10.96 8.69 12.82
CA SER A 104 11.34 9.77 13.74
C SER A 104 10.15 10.33 14.52
N GLU A 105 9.06 10.68 13.83
CA GLU A 105 7.87 11.23 14.48
C GLU A 105 7.16 10.22 15.38
N TRP A 106 7.12 8.95 14.99
CA TRP A 106 6.59 7.88 15.84
C TRP A 106 7.44 7.71 17.10
N GLY A 107 8.76 7.68 16.95
CA GLY A 107 9.69 7.65 18.08
C GLY A 107 9.49 8.84 19.02
N ARG A 108 9.35 10.05 18.46
CA ARG A 108 9.08 11.27 19.24
C ARG A 108 7.77 11.19 20.01
N LEU A 109 6.69 10.73 19.36
CA LEU A 109 5.38 10.59 19.99
C LEU A 109 5.39 9.52 21.09
N VAL A 110 5.94 8.34 20.83
CA VAL A 110 5.99 7.24 21.79
C VAL A 110 6.78 7.63 23.04
N ARG A 111 7.95 8.27 22.87
CA ARG A 111 8.72 8.81 24.00
C ARG A 111 7.92 9.85 24.79
N GLY A 112 7.29 10.80 24.10
CA GLY A 112 6.47 11.81 24.76
C GLY A 112 5.29 11.21 25.55
N TYR A 113 4.68 10.11 25.11
CA TYR A 113 3.68 9.39 25.90
C TYR A 113 4.29 8.64 27.08
N ALA A 114 5.41 7.96 26.88
CA ALA A 114 6.09 7.24 27.95
C ALA A 114 6.51 8.19 29.09
N ASP A 115 7.09 9.33 28.75
CA ASP A 115 7.52 10.35 29.72
C ASP A 115 6.32 10.84 30.56
N ARG A 116 5.18 11.12 29.92
CA ARG A 116 3.93 11.52 30.61
C ARG A 116 3.36 10.42 31.51
N MET A 117 3.66 9.16 31.22
CA MET A 117 3.21 8.00 32.00
C MET A 117 4.26 7.56 33.03
N GLY A 118 5.35 8.31 33.21
CA GLY A 118 6.44 7.98 34.15
C GLY A 118 7.33 6.83 33.70
N GLY A 119 7.25 6.43 32.43
CA GLY A 119 8.09 5.39 31.83
C GLY A 119 9.30 5.99 31.10
N LEU A 120 10.32 5.15 30.88
CA LEU A 120 11.48 5.50 30.05
C LEU A 120 11.54 4.56 28.83
N VAL A 121 11.60 5.15 27.63
CA VAL A 121 11.82 4.41 26.39
C VAL A 121 13.22 4.76 25.85
N PRO A 122 14.17 3.82 25.77
CA PRO A 122 15.49 4.07 25.21
C PRO A 122 15.39 4.61 23.78
N ALA A 123 16.29 5.52 23.41
CA ALA A 123 16.23 6.24 22.14
C ALA A 123 16.19 5.30 20.93
N ASP A 124 16.98 4.23 20.97
CA ASP A 124 17.15 3.24 19.91
C ASP A 124 16.10 2.10 19.95
N ALA A 125 15.33 1.99 21.02
CA ALA A 125 14.35 0.92 21.18
C ALA A 125 13.24 1.01 20.14
N ILE A 126 12.82 2.22 19.79
CA ILE A 126 11.81 2.43 18.74
C ILE A 126 12.40 2.16 17.36
N ASP A 127 13.61 2.65 17.08
CA ASP A 127 14.27 2.44 15.80
C ASP A 127 14.50 0.95 15.52
N ARG A 128 14.83 0.15 16.55
CA ARG A 128 14.96 -1.31 16.43
C ARG A 128 13.64 -2.03 16.19
N GLN A 129 12.53 -1.54 16.75
CA GLN A 129 11.20 -2.15 16.58
C GLN A 129 10.52 -1.71 15.28
N LEU A 130 10.85 -0.51 14.80
CA LEU A 130 10.39 0.04 13.53
C LEU A 130 11.43 -0.15 12.42
N ALA A 131 12.49 -0.93 12.67
CA ALA A 131 13.53 -1.20 11.70
C ALA A 131 12.88 -1.78 10.44
N TRP A 132 12.96 -1.03 9.35
CA TRP A 132 12.33 -1.41 8.11
C TRP A 132 13.17 -2.53 7.50
N GLU A 133 12.63 -3.76 7.47
CA GLU A 133 13.24 -4.83 6.70
C GLU A 133 13.21 -4.41 5.22
N GLU A 134 14.31 -4.43 4.47
CA GLU A 134 14.32 -4.20 3.02
C GLU A 134 14.05 -5.55 2.32
N PRO A 135 12.79 -5.87 1.95
CA PRO A 135 12.53 -7.09 1.21
C PRO A 135 13.02 -6.92 -0.22
N VAL A 136 13.44 -8.02 -0.83
CA VAL A 136 13.70 -8.05 -2.28
C VAL A 136 12.42 -7.61 -3.00
N ARG A 137 12.50 -6.50 -3.75
CA ARG A 137 11.38 -6.01 -4.57
C ARG A 137 11.05 -7.05 -5.64
N SER A 138 9.93 -7.74 -5.46
CA SER A 138 9.45 -8.74 -6.43
C SER A 138 8.02 -8.47 -6.86
N THR A 139 7.78 -8.58 -8.17
CA THR A 139 6.45 -8.58 -8.79
C THR A 139 5.99 -9.99 -9.16
N SER A 140 6.79 -11.03 -8.85
CA SER A 140 6.53 -12.40 -9.30
C SER A 140 5.16 -12.92 -8.89
N MET A 141 4.79 -12.76 -7.60
CA MET A 141 3.49 -13.19 -7.10
C MET A 141 2.32 -12.50 -7.80
N GLY A 142 2.45 -11.19 -8.09
CA GLY A 142 1.41 -10.47 -8.82
C GLY A 142 1.31 -10.92 -10.27
N LYS A 143 2.45 -11.23 -10.91
CA LYS A 143 2.47 -11.81 -12.27
C LYS A 143 1.80 -13.19 -12.28
N GLU A 144 2.15 -14.07 -11.37
CA GLU A 144 1.52 -15.40 -11.25
C GLU A 144 0.03 -15.32 -10.98
N ALA A 145 -0.42 -14.42 -10.09
CA ALA A 145 -1.84 -14.22 -9.82
C ALA A 145 -2.59 -13.72 -11.07
N SER A 146 -2.02 -12.76 -11.78
CA SER A 146 -2.62 -12.22 -13.00
C SER A 146 -2.73 -13.25 -14.12
N GLN A 147 -1.71 -14.10 -14.29
CA GLN A 147 -1.71 -15.21 -15.24
C GLN A 147 -2.79 -16.23 -14.88
N ARG A 148 -2.93 -16.60 -13.60
CA ARG A 148 -4.00 -17.50 -13.14
C ARG A 148 -5.40 -16.93 -13.40
N LEU A 149 -5.61 -15.64 -13.13
CA LEU A 149 -6.89 -14.97 -13.39
C LEU A 149 -7.22 -14.93 -14.89
N ALA A 150 -6.23 -14.60 -15.73
CA ALA A 150 -6.39 -14.59 -17.18
C ALA A 150 -6.70 -16.00 -17.73
N ALA A 151 -6.00 -17.03 -17.25
CA ALA A 151 -6.27 -18.42 -17.60
C ALA A 151 -7.67 -18.89 -17.16
N GLY A 152 -8.17 -18.36 -16.05
CA GLY A 152 -9.55 -18.57 -15.57
C GLY A 152 -10.61 -17.74 -16.29
N GLY A 153 -10.28 -17.02 -17.36
CA GLY A 153 -11.22 -16.21 -18.14
C GLY A 153 -11.60 -14.87 -17.52
N THR A 154 -10.92 -14.44 -16.45
CA THR A 154 -11.18 -13.14 -15.82
C THR A 154 -10.57 -12.01 -16.65
N SER A 155 -11.39 -11.05 -17.08
CA SER A 155 -10.91 -9.85 -17.77
C SER A 155 -10.23 -8.88 -16.79
N LEU A 156 -8.93 -8.66 -16.99
CA LEU A 156 -8.15 -7.70 -16.20
C LEU A 156 -8.32 -6.28 -16.75
N ARG A 157 -8.34 -5.28 -15.87
CA ARG A 157 -8.38 -3.86 -16.22
C ARG A 157 -7.30 -3.08 -15.48
N CYS A 158 -6.77 -2.06 -16.13
CA CYS A 158 -5.82 -1.14 -15.53
C CYS A 158 -6.50 -0.36 -14.40
N VAL A 159 -5.91 -0.39 -13.21
CA VAL A 159 -6.43 0.33 -12.04
C VAL A 159 -6.35 1.86 -12.17
N TRP A 160 -5.52 2.37 -13.09
CA TRP A 160 -5.34 3.81 -13.31
C TRP A 160 -6.25 4.36 -14.41
N THR A 161 -6.44 3.60 -15.48
CA THR A 161 -7.14 4.07 -16.69
C THR A 161 -8.47 3.35 -16.94
N GLY A 162 -8.71 2.23 -16.27
CA GLY A 162 -9.88 1.37 -16.50
C GLY A 162 -9.83 0.55 -17.81
N VAL A 163 -8.79 0.72 -18.62
CA VAL A 163 -8.63 0.06 -19.92
C VAL A 163 -8.39 -1.45 -19.73
N PRO A 164 -9.01 -2.34 -20.53
CA PRO A 164 -8.72 -3.77 -20.51
C PRO A 164 -7.24 -4.08 -20.74
N LEU A 165 -6.70 -5.04 -19.99
CA LEU A 165 -5.31 -5.48 -20.10
C LEU A 165 -5.26 -6.85 -20.76
N SER A 166 -4.41 -6.99 -21.78
CA SER A 166 -4.03 -8.30 -22.34
C SER A 166 -2.82 -8.86 -21.59
N SER A 167 -2.57 -10.16 -21.76
CA SER A 167 -1.34 -10.79 -21.23
C SER A 167 -0.05 -10.16 -21.77
N SER A 168 -0.09 -9.53 -22.95
CA SER A 168 1.03 -8.84 -23.58
C SER A 168 1.17 -7.36 -23.21
N GLN A 169 0.17 -6.77 -22.56
CA GLN A 169 0.13 -5.35 -22.17
C GLN A 169 -0.08 -5.17 -20.66
N LEU A 170 0.30 -6.17 -19.88
CA LEU A 170 0.16 -6.18 -18.43
C LEU A 170 1.52 -5.93 -17.78
N ASP A 171 1.65 -4.77 -17.16
CA ASP A 171 2.70 -4.53 -16.17
C ASP A 171 2.13 -4.72 -14.77
N ILE A 172 2.79 -5.60 -14.02
CA ILE A 172 2.56 -5.73 -12.60
C ILE A 172 3.47 -4.77 -11.92
N ASP A 173 2.77 -3.92 -11.23
CA ASP A 173 3.28 -2.72 -10.72
C ASP A 173 2.54 -2.62 -9.38
N HIS A 174 3.09 -1.87 -8.48
CA HIS A 174 2.67 -1.93 -7.14
C HIS A 174 2.19 -0.59 -6.47
N CYS A 175 0.99 -0.62 -5.90
CA CYS A 175 0.18 0.60 -5.77
C CYS A 175 0.66 1.61 -4.71
N PHE A 176 1.10 1.19 -3.52
CA PHE A 176 1.42 2.14 -2.46
C PHE A 176 2.93 2.45 -2.48
N PRO A 177 3.36 3.72 -2.52
CA PRO A 177 4.78 4.08 -2.59
C PRO A 177 5.63 3.63 -1.38
N LEU A 178 4.96 3.24 -0.29
CA LEU A 178 5.52 2.72 0.95
C LEU A 178 4.95 1.34 1.33
N GLY A 179 3.98 0.85 0.57
CA GLY A 179 3.54 -0.53 0.71
C GLY A 179 4.60 -1.38 0.05
N ARG A 180 4.78 -2.61 0.52
CA ARG A 180 5.70 -3.60 -0.05
C ARG A 180 5.20 -4.07 -1.40
N VAL A 181 5.05 -3.12 -2.30
CA VAL A 181 4.71 -3.32 -3.65
C VAL A 181 5.31 -1.97 -4.33
N ALA A 182 6.34 -1.92 -5.24
CA ALA A 182 6.81 -0.75 -6.12
C ALA A 182 6.32 -0.44 -7.63
N MET A 183 5.39 0.51 -7.95
CA MET A 183 4.94 0.85 -9.35
C MET A 183 5.92 1.75 -10.20
N ARG A 184 6.37 1.39 -11.43
CA ARG A 184 6.99 2.25 -12.47
C ARG A 184 6.03 2.54 -13.64
N ARG A 185 5.81 3.83 -13.90
CA ARG A 185 5.02 4.41 -15.00
C ARG A 185 5.34 3.77 -16.37
N PRO A 186 4.34 3.54 -17.25
CA PRO A 186 4.61 3.22 -18.65
C PRO A 186 5.46 4.33 -19.28
N LEU A 187 6.45 3.95 -20.09
CA LEU A 187 7.08 4.90 -20.99
C LEU A 187 5.97 5.49 -21.87
N GLU A 188 5.85 6.82 -21.89
CA GLU A 188 5.07 7.50 -22.92
C GLU A 188 5.53 6.93 -24.26
N PRO A 189 4.62 6.53 -25.17
CA PRO A 189 5.02 6.07 -26.49
C PRO A 189 5.89 7.16 -27.10
N GLY A 190 7.13 6.80 -27.43
CA GLY A 190 8.05 7.71 -28.11
C GLY A 190 7.38 8.31 -29.34
N PRO A 191 7.75 9.54 -29.74
CA PRO A 191 7.13 10.20 -30.89
C PRO A 191 7.17 9.26 -32.09
N LYS A 192 6.00 9.06 -32.72
CA LYS A 192 5.90 8.27 -33.94
C LYS A 192 6.90 8.84 -34.96
N PRO A 193 7.70 8.00 -35.64
CA PRO A 193 8.58 8.49 -36.69
C PRO A 193 7.72 9.22 -37.73
N GLN A 194 8.06 10.48 -38.00
CA GLN A 194 7.40 11.25 -39.04
C GLN A 194 7.66 10.54 -40.37
N ALA A 195 6.59 10.21 -41.07
CA ALA A 195 6.67 9.66 -42.41
C ALA A 195 7.18 10.76 -43.33
N GLY A 196 8.44 10.67 -43.76
CA GLY A 196 8.99 11.50 -44.82
C GLY A 196 10.39 12.02 -44.56
N GLU A 197 11.38 11.13 -44.52
CA GLU A 197 12.74 11.54 -44.87
C GLU A 197 13.42 10.40 -45.64
N PRO A 198 13.83 10.62 -46.91
CA PRO A 198 14.42 9.58 -47.72
C PRO A 198 15.82 9.22 -47.20
N ALA A 199 16.11 7.92 -47.16
CA ALA A 199 17.39 7.39 -46.71
C ALA A 199 18.59 8.01 -47.46
N PRO A 200 19.69 8.36 -46.77
CA PRO A 200 20.86 8.91 -47.43
C PRO A 200 21.50 7.85 -48.34
N LYS A 201 21.72 8.21 -49.61
CA LYS A 201 22.40 7.38 -50.60
C LYS A 201 23.80 7.03 -50.09
N ARG A 202 24.11 5.73 -50.01
CA ARG A 202 25.47 5.25 -49.76
C ARG A 202 26.37 5.74 -50.89
N GLY A 203 27.26 6.68 -50.58
CA GLY A 203 28.36 7.08 -51.46
C GLY A 203 29.32 5.91 -51.63
N SER A 204 29.52 5.50 -52.88
CA SER A 204 30.67 4.73 -53.31
C SER A 204 31.89 5.64 -53.24
N HIS A 205 32.89 5.26 -52.46
CA HIS A 205 34.26 5.68 -52.69
C HIS A 205 35.14 4.43 -52.76
N ALA A 206 36.07 4.51 -53.71
CA ALA A 206 36.97 3.49 -54.22
C ALA A 206 37.90 2.90 -53.16
#